data_AF-A0A7V9LP07-F1
#
_entry.id   AF-A0A7V9LP07-F1
#
_cell.length_a   1.000
_cell.length_b   1.000
_cell.length_c   1.000
_cell.angle_alpha   90.00
_cell.angle_beta   90.00
_cell.angle_gamma   90.00
#
_symmetry.space_group_name_H-M   'P 1'
#
loop_
_entity.id
_entity.type
_entity.pdbx_description
1 polymer ?
#
loop_
_entity_poly.entity_id
_entity_poly.type
_entity_poly.pdbx_seq_one_letter_code
_entity_poly.pdbx_strand_id
1 'polypeptide(L)'
;MYDVVLLIERNLTLLDAEQVTGLHHDIDDSVTYHVLLPMEELSGRLHTSMGSMLDPGGPGASAPVDPEMVQRVNEDARAQVEAGLARSVALLTSTGHEVHGTLVTDDPIDALTRHVTEVGAAEAIVLTEPHTVAEFFHLDWTSRARRQLDVPVLHLLEHETFEEQGRGGGEGSSGL
;
A
#
# COMPACT_ATOMS: atom_id res chain seq x y z
N MET A 1 23.77 -5.54 -6.26
CA MET A 1 22.49 -4.88 -6.58
C MET A 1 21.44 -5.52 -5.71
N TYR A 2 20.71 -4.71 -4.95
CA TYR A 2 19.84 -5.14 -3.87
C TYR A 2 18.43 -4.64 -4.15
N ASP A 3 17.53 -5.54 -4.54
CA ASP A 3 16.17 -5.20 -4.93
C ASP A 3 15.21 -5.40 -3.75
N VAL A 4 14.40 -4.37 -3.49
CA VAL A 4 13.40 -4.34 -2.42
C VAL A 4 12.03 -4.12 -3.03
N VAL A 5 11.08 -5.01 -2.75
CA VAL A 5 9.68 -4.79 -3.17
C VAL A 5 8.91 -4.19 -2.01
N LEU A 6 8.38 -2.98 -2.21
CA LEU A 6 7.66 -2.21 -1.21
C LEU A 6 6.17 -2.19 -1.56
N LEU A 7 5.35 -2.91 -0.80
CA LEU A 7 3.90 -2.81 -0.87
C LEU A 7 3.42 -1.68 0.05
N ILE A 8 2.81 -0.66 -0.53
CA ILE A 8 2.26 0.49 0.21
C ILE A 8 0.74 0.44 0.21
N GLU A 9 0.14 0.75 1.35
CA GLU A 9 -1.31 0.91 1.46
C GLU A 9 -1.75 2.28 0.91
N ARG A 10 -0.98 3.34 1.22
CA ARG A 10 -1.24 4.69 0.74
C ARG A 10 0.01 5.38 0.21
N ASN A 11 -0.20 6.60 -0.29
CA ASN A 11 0.90 7.41 -0.79
C ASN A 11 1.88 7.76 0.33
N LEU A 12 3.13 7.38 0.13
CA LEU A 12 4.24 7.73 1.02
C LEU A 12 4.33 9.21 1.34
N THR A 13 4.64 9.51 2.59
CA THR A 13 5.17 10.80 3.01
C THR A 13 6.69 10.83 2.96
N LEU A 14 7.28 12.01 3.20
CA LEU A 14 8.73 12.15 3.30
C LEU A 14 9.29 11.30 4.44
N LEU A 15 8.58 11.25 5.58
CA LEU A 15 8.99 10.45 6.74
C LEU A 15 9.03 8.96 6.40
N ASP A 16 8.02 8.44 5.69
CA ASP A 16 7.98 7.03 5.30
C ASP A 16 9.14 6.70 4.35
N ALA A 17 9.43 7.59 3.39
CA ALA A 17 10.53 7.41 2.45
C ALA A 17 11.89 7.40 3.16
N GLU A 18 12.11 8.30 4.12
CA GLU A 18 13.34 8.35 4.93
C GLU A 18 13.50 7.08 5.79
N GLN A 19 12.41 6.55 6.36
CA GLN A 19 12.48 5.32 7.14
C GLN A 19 12.77 4.10 6.27
N VAL A 20 12.03 3.90 5.18
CA VAL A 20 12.26 2.77 4.27
C VAL A 20 13.69 2.77 3.74
N THR A 21 14.21 3.93 3.36
CA THR A 21 15.56 4.05 2.81
C THR A 21 16.64 3.93 3.89
N GLY A 22 16.36 4.44 5.09
CA GLY A 22 17.24 4.32 6.25
C GLY A 22 17.52 2.87 6.69
N LEU A 23 16.62 1.92 6.41
CA LEU A 23 16.86 0.49 6.68
C LEU A 23 18.06 -0.09 5.92
N HIS A 24 18.43 0.52 4.80
CA HIS A 24 19.40 -0.03 3.86
C HIS A 24 20.69 0.80 3.78
N HIS A 25 20.90 1.75 4.69
CA HIS A 25 22.05 2.65 4.67
C HIS A 25 23.40 1.96 4.85
N ASP A 26 23.41 0.79 5.50
CA ASP A 26 24.60 -0.03 5.75
C ASP A 26 24.89 -1.02 4.60
N ILE A 27 24.06 -1.06 3.56
CA ILE A 27 24.24 -1.97 2.42
C ILE A 27 25.20 -1.31 1.42
N ASP A 28 26.36 -1.95 1.20
CA ASP A 28 27.38 -1.47 0.23
C ASP A 28 26.93 -1.58 -1.25
N ASP A 29 25.87 -2.34 -1.52
CA ASP A 29 25.27 -2.55 -2.85
C ASP A 29 24.29 -1.43 -3.25
N SER A 30 24.12 -1.20 -4.57
CA SER A 30 23.05 -0.31 -5.07
C SER A 30 21.66 -0.87 -4.78
N VAL A 31 20.85 -0.11 -4.04
CA VAL A 31 19.48 -0.49 -3.67
C VAL A 31 18.46 0.05 -4.68
N THR A 32 17.58 -0.83 -5.17
CA THR A 32 16.47 -0.49 -6.08
C THR A 32 15.14 -0.82 -5.42
N TYR A 33 14.22 0.14 -5.38
CA TYR A 33 12.89 -0.05 -4.80
C TYR A 33 11.83 -0.27 -5.88
N HIS A 34 11.04 -1.33 -5.73
CA HIS A 34 9.88 -1.63 -6.57
C HIS A 34 8.61 -1.39 -5.75
N VAL A 35 7.97 -0.25 -5.94
CA VAL A 35 6.81 0.21 -5.17
C VAL A 35 5.53 -0.29 -5.80
N LEU A 36 4.71 -1.01 -5.05
CA LEU A 36 3.41 -1.52 -5.45
C LEU A 36 2.31 -0.79 -4.70
N LEU A 37 1.37 -0.19 -5.43
CA LEU A 37 0.18 0.44 -4.86
C LEU A 37 -1.09 -0.23 -5.39
N PRO A 38 -1.88 -0.91 -4.53
CA PRO A 38 -3.15 -1.50 -4.92
C PRO A 38 -4.20 -0.46 -5.32
N MET A 39 -4.98 -0.74 -6.37
CA MET A 39 -6.07 0.15 -6.82
C MET A 39 -7.37 0.01 -6.00
N GLU A 40 -7.48 -0.94 -5.07
CA GLU A 40 -8.76 -1.37 -4.48
C GLU A 40 -9.54 -0.26 -3.72
N GLU A 41 -8.91 0.83 -3.29
CA GLU A 41 -9.59 1.95 -2.59
C GLU A 41 -10.61 2.70 -3.49
N LEU A 42 -10.56 2.56 -4.81
CA LEU A 42 -11.56 3.18 -5.70
C LEU A 42 -12.88 2.39 -5.72
N SER A 43 -12.80 1.06 -5.69
CA SER A 43 -13.98 0.18 -5.72
C SER A 43 -14.84 0.34 -4.46
N GLY A 44 -14.18 0.59 -3.32
CA GLY A 44 -14.80 0.86 -2.02
C GLY A 44 -15.64 2.14 -2.00
N ARG A 45 -15.05 3.22 -2.48
CA ARG A 45 -15.67 4.55 -2.45
C ARG A 45 -16.81 4.68 -3.46
N LEU A 46 -16.69 4.04 -4.62
CA LEU A 46 -17.71 4.03 -5.68
C LEU A 46 -18.96 3.24 -5.28
N HIS A 47 -18.82 2.11 -4.60
CA HIS A 47 -19.98 1.35 -4.12
C HIS A 47 -20.78 2.13 -3.07
N THR A 48 -20.11 2.92 -2.23
CA THR A 48 -20.75 3.68 -1.15
C THR A 48 -21.45 4.92 -1.69
N SER A 49 -20.84 5.59 -2.67
CA SER A 49 -21.42 6.76 -3.33
C SER A 49 -22.58 6.40 -4.27
N MET A 50 -22.55 5.23 -4.91
CA MET A 50 -23.72 4.70 -5.64
C MET A 50 -24.80 4.15 -4.70
N GLY A 51 -24.44 3.43 -3.63
CA GLY A 51 -25.37 2.88 -2.66
C GLY A 51 -26.22 3.94 -1.94
N SER A 52 -25.64 5.12 -1.67
CA SER A 52 -26.38 6.25 -1.10
C SER A 52 -27.35 6.94 -2.06
N MET A 53 -27.18 6.78 -3.39
CA MET A 53 -28.12 7.27 -4.41
C MET A 53 -29.20 6.23 -4.75
N LEU A 54 -29.00 4.97 -4.33
CA LEU A 54 -29.87 3.83 -4.61
C LEU A 54 -30.67 3.40 -3.36
N ASP A 55 -30.95 4.32 -2.43
CA ASP A 55 -31.90 4.05 -1.35
C ASP A 55 -33.27 3.68 -1.95
N PRO A 56 -33.73 2.44 -1.79
CA PRO A 56 -34.95 1.95 -2.44
C PRO A 56 -36.24 2.49 -1.79
N GLY A 57 -36.14 3.43 -0.83
CA GLY A 57 -37.26 4.01 -0.08
C GLY A 57 -37.47 5.51 -0.25
N GLY A 58 -36.57 6.23 -0.92
CA GLY A 58 -36.64 7.69 -1.12
C GLY A 58 -37.51 8.10 -2.32
N PRO A 59 -38.27 9.22 -2.24
CA PRO A 59 -39.09 9.69 -3.35
C PRO A 59 -38.21 10.39 -4.40
N GLY A 60 -37.56 9.61 -5.24
CA GLY A 60 -36.79 10.07 -6.39
C GLY A 60 -36.41 8.87 -7.24
N ALA A 61 -37.03 8.73 -8.41
CA ALA A 61 -36.77 7.64 -9.34
C ALA A 61 -35.26 7.42 -9.54
N SER A 62 -34.79 6.18 -9.41
CA SER A 62 -33.46 5.79 -9.88
C SER A 62 -33.38 6.10 -11.37
N ALA A 63 -32.80 7.24 -11.73
CA ALA A 63 -32.43 7.51 -13.10
C ALA A 63 -31.39 6.45 -13.51
N PRO A 64 -31.48 5.87 -14.72
CA PRO A 64 -30.42 5.00 -15.22
C PRO A 64 -29.10 5.79 -15.20
N VAL A 65 -28.09 5.24 -14.54
CA VAL A 65 -26.75 5.84 -14.51
C VAL A 65 -26.16 5.75 -15.91
N ASP A 66 -25.71 6.89 -16.44
CA ASP A 66 -25.15 6.99 -17.77
C ASP A 66 -23.80 6.24 -17.84
N PRO A 67 -23.62 5.21 -18.69
CA PRO A 67 -22.40 4.41 -18.71
C PRO A 67 -21.15 5.23 -19.03
N GLU A 68 -21.27 6.27 -19.86
CA GLU A 68 -20.16 7.19 -20.15
C GLU A 68 -19.75 8.02 -18.93
N MET A 69 -20.70 8.37 -18.06
CA MET A 69 -20.40 9.08 -16.82
C MET A 69 -19.62 8.18 -15.85
N VAL A 70 -20.04 6.92 -15.70
CA VAL A 70 -19.34 5.93 -14.87
C VAL A 70 -17.91 5.73 -15.37
N GLN A 71 -17.73 5.60 -16.68
CA GLN A 71 -16.41 5.43 -17.27
C GLN A 71 -15.48 6.61 -16.98
N ARG A 72 -15.95 7.86 -17.18
CA ARG A 72 -15.14 9.06 -16.87
C ARG A 72 -14.73 9.12 -15.40
N VAL A 73 -15.66 8.83 -14.48
CA VAL A 73 -15.37 8.80 -13.04
C VAL A 73 -14.29 7.77 -12.72
N ASN A 74 -14.33 6.59 -13.34
CA ASN A 74 -13.30 5.57 -13.16
C ASN A 74 -11.94 6.00 -13.72
N GLU A 75 -11.91 6.65 -14.88
CA GLU A 75 -10.69 7.18 -15.50
C GLU A 75 -10.06 8.28 -14.62
N ASP A 76 -10.86 9.23 -14.12
CA ASP A 76 -10.41 10.29 -13.23
C ASP A 76 -9.87 9.73 -11.91
N ALA A 77 -10.57 8.73 -11.35
CA ALA A 77 -10.17 8.04 -10.13
C ALA A 77 -8.82 7.33 -10.31
N ARG A 78 -8.65 6.59 -11.41
CA ARG A 78 -7.37 5.95 -11.75
C ARG A 78 -6.25 6.97 -11.91
N ALA A 79 -6.51 8.08 -12.63
CA ALA A 79 -5.52 9.13 -12.82
C ALA A 79 -5.05 9.76 -11.51
N GLN A 80 -5.94 9.90 -10.52
CA GLN A 80 -5.57 10.38 -9.18
C GLN A 80 -4.63 9.42 -8.44
N VAL A 81 -4.90 8.11 -8.53
CA VAL A 81 -4.06 7.07 -7.91
C VAL A 81 -2.70 7.00 -8.61
N GLU A 82 -2.65 7.05 -9.94
CA GLU A 82 -1.41 7.13 -10.72
C GLU A 82 -0.57 8.35 -10.33
N ALA A 83 -1.19 9.52 -10.22
CA ALA A 83 -0.53 10.74 -9.77
C ALA A 83 -0.02 10.63 -8.33
N GLY A 84 -0.75 9.91 -7.47
CA GLY A 84 -0.31 9.55 -6.12
C GLY A 84 0.97 8.73 -6.15
N LEU A 85 0.95 7.59 -6.82
CA LEU A 85 2.10 6.69 -6.92
C LEU A 85 3.33 7.43 -7.45
N ALA A 86 3.15 8.27 -8.48
CA ALA A 86 4.23 9.08 -9.03
C ALA A 86 4.87 10.00 -7.98
N ARG A 87 4.09 10.57 -7.05
CA ARG A 87 4.64 11.37 -5.93
C ARG A 87 5.44 10.50 -4.96
N SER A 88 4.94 9.31 -4.63
CA SER A 88 5.65 8.37 -3.74
C SER A 88 6.96 7.90 -4.34
N VAL A 89 6.99 7.59 -5.64
CA VAL A 89 8.21 7.27 -6.40
C VAL A 89 9.18 8.46 -6.39
N ALA A 90 8.69 9.68 -6.63
CA ALA A 90 9.54 10.87 -6.61
C ALA A 90 10.16 11.14 -5.23
N LEU A 91 9.41 10.90 -4.13
CA LEU A 91 9.91 11.03 -2.77
C LEU A 91 11.05 10.03 -2.50
N LEU A 92 10.85 8.75 -2.79
CA LEU A 92 11.91 7.75 -2.63
C LEU A 92 13.10 8.05 -3.56
N THR A 93 12.87 8.46 -4.81
CA THR A 93 13.96 8.80 -5.73
C THR A 93 14.78 9.99 -5.23
N SER A 94 14.14 10.94 -4.54
CA SER A 94 14.83 12.11 -3.96
C SER A 94 15.83 11.75 -2.86
N THR A 95 15.74 10.55 -2.29
CA THR A 95 16.72 10.00 -1.34
C THR A 95 17.97 9.41 -2.00
N GLY A 96 18.03 9.40 -3.34
CA GLY A 96 19.20 8.93 -4.12
C GLY A 96 19.11 7.50 -4.64
N HIS A 97 17.95 6.84 -4.49
CA HIS A 97 17.75 5.45 -4.90
C HIS A 97 17.06 5.34 -6.27
N GLU A 98 17.25 4.21 -6.95
CA GLU A 98 16.47 3.85 -8.13
C GLU A 98 15.10 3.32 -7.68
N VAL A 99 14.02 3.81 -8.30
CA VAL A 99 12.66 3.50 -7.86
C VAL A 99 11.74 3.26 -9.07
N HIS A 100 11.05 2.13 -9.05
CA HIS A 100 10.03 1.75 -10.03
C HIS A 100 8.67 1.67 -9.34
N GLY A 101 7.66 2.35 -9.88
CA GLY A 101 6.31 2.31 -9.33
C GLY A 101 5.36 1.50 -10.22
N THR A 102 4.56 0.62 -9.61
CA THR A 102 3.53 -0.17 -10.30
C THR A 102 2.20 -0.08 -9.57
N LEU A 103 1.13 0.22 -10.32
CA LEU A 103 -0.23 0.03 -9.82
C LEU A 103 -0.66 -1.42 -10.01
N VAL A 104 -1.21 -2.02 -8.95
CA VAL A 104 -1.68 -3.41 -8.99
C VAL A 104 -3.20 -3.48 -8.84
N THR A 105 -3.83 -4.29 -9.69
CA THR A 105 -5.29 -4.46 -9.73
C THR A 105 -5.77 -5.80 -9.18
N ASP A 106 -4.84 -6.73 -9.05
CA ASP A 106 -5.07 -8.07 -8.53
C ASP A 106 -4.84 -8.08 -7.00
N ASP A 107 -4.93 -9.26 -6.37
CA ASP A 107 -4.61 -9.40 -4.94
C ASP A 107 -3.21 -8.82 -4.63
N PRO A 108 -3.09 -7.93 -3.63
CA PRO A 108 -1.83 -7.26 -3.29
C PRO A 108 -0.69 -8.22 -2.94
N ILE A 109 -0.99 -9.36 -2.31
CA ILE A 109 0.02 -10.33 -1.87
C ILE A 109 0.44 -11.22 -3.02
N ASP A 110 -0.50 -11.61 -3.88
CA ASP A 110 -0.15 -12.30 -5.12
C ASP A 110 0.73 -11.40 -6.00
N ALA A 111 0.40 -10.09 -6.06
CA ALA A 111 1.21 -9.12 -6.78
C ALA A 111 2.60 -8.93 -6.17
N LEU A 112 2.69 -8.79 -4.84
CA LEU A 112 3.96 -8.74 -4.11
C LEU A 112 4.82 -9.97 -4.40
N THR A 113 4.23 -11.16 -4.31
CA THR A 113 4.91 -12.45 -4.53
C THR A 113 5.46 -12.56 -5.95
N ARG A 114 4.65 -12.16 -6.93
CA ARG A 114 5.06 -12.13 -8.34
C ARG A 114 6.24 -11.19 -8.55
N HIS A 115 6.16 -9.95 -8.07
CA HIS A 115 7.22 -8.96 -8.25
C HIS A 115 8.51 -9.38 -7.57
N VAL A 116 8.45 -9.90 -6.34
CA VAL A 116 9.62 -10.45 -5.63
C VAL A 116 10.33 -11.52 -6.47
N THR A 117 9.54 -12.42 -7.07
CA THR A 117 10.08 -13.48 -7.93
C THR A 117 10.66 -12.93 -9.23
N GLU A 118 9.97 -11.99 -9.87
CA GLU A 118 10.36 -11.41 -11.16
C GLU A 118 11.68 -10.63 -11.09
N VAL A 119 11.86 -9.85 -10.03
CA VAL A 119 13.06 -9.01 -9.85
C VAL A 119 14.16 -9.73 -9.05
N GLY A 120 13.85 -10.89 -8.47
CA GLY A 120 14.77 -11.60 -7.58
C GLY A 120 15.07 -10.81 -6.30
N ALA A 121 14.03 -10.18 -5.73
CA ALA A 121 14.18 -9.27 -4.60
C ALA A 121 14.80 -9.97 -3.38
N ALA A 122 15.66 -9.24 -2.67
CA ALA A 122 16.29 -9.74 -1.45
C ALA A 122 15.34 -9.70 -0.26
N GLU A 123 14.37 -8.78 -0.27
CA GLU A 123 13.36 -8.64 0.78
C GLU A 123 12.07 -8.00 0.26
N ALA A 124 11.03 -8.10 1.08
CA ALA A 124 9.76 -7.41 0.89
C ALA A 124 9.42 -6.56 2.12
N ILE A 125 8.96 -5.33 1.87
CA ILE A 125 8.48 -4.42 2.91
C ILE A 125 6.99 -4.18 2.67
N VAL A 126 6.19 -4.36 3.71
CA VAL A 126 4.78 -3.99 3.73
C VAL A 126 4.63 -2.77 4.62
N LEU A 127 4.06 -1.70 4.08
CA LEU A 127 3.84 -0.44 4.79
C LEU A 127 2.32 -0.17 4.83
N THR A 128 1.75 -0.10 6.04
CA THR A 128 0.30 0.07 6.26
C THR A 128 0.01 1.12 7.32
N GLU A 129 -1.17 1.70 7.33
CA GLU A 129 -1.61 2.58 8.42
C GLU A 129 -1.75 1.82 9.76
N PRO A 130 -1.57 2.49 10.91
CA PRO A 130 -1.88 1.92 12.22
C PRO A 130 -3.40 1.70 12.36
N HIS A 131 -3.84 0.45 12.21
CA HIS A 131 -5.25 0.08 12.34
C HIS A 131 -5.64 -0.15 13.80
N THR A 132 -6.62 0.60 14.31
CA THR A 132 -7.19 0.37 15.66
C THR A 132 -8.20 -0.77 15.61
N VAL A 133 -7.74 -2.03 15.66
CA VAL A 133 -8.43 -3.30 16.03
C VAL A 133 -9.90 -3.54 15.61
N ALA A 134 -10.53 -2.72 14.78
CA ALA A 134 -11.95 -2.82 14.41
C ALA A 134 -12.16 -2.73 12.90
N GLU A 135 -11.18 -2.22 12.16
CA GLU A 135 -11.21 -2.07 10.70
C GLU A 135 -10.07 -2.92 10.11
N PHE A 136 -10.21 -4.25 10.15
CA PHE A 136 -9.15 -5.22 9.81
C PHE A 136 -8.90 -5.40 8.30
N PHE A 137 -8.99 -4.36 7.49
CA PHE A 137 -9.02 -4.56 6.03
C PHE A 137 -7.67 -5.00 5.42
N HIS A 138 -6.53 -4.81 6.11
CA HIS A 138 -5.21 -5.20 5.58
C HIS A 138 -4.29 -5.95 6.58
N LEU A 139 -4.79 -6.28 7.77
CA LEU A 139 -4.02 -6.91 8.87
C LEU A 139 -3.46 -8.31 8.54
N ASP A 140 -3.91 -8.91 7.45
CA ASP A 140 -3.38 -10.18 6.96
C ASP A 140 -2.24 -10.04 5.95
N TRP A 141 -1.94 -8.85 5.40
CA TRP A 141 -0.94 -8.73 4.32
C TRP A 141 0.43 -9.25 4.72
N THR A 142 0.94 -8.79 5.87
CA THR A 142 2.21 -9.28 6.43
C THR A 142 2.19 -10.78 6.70
N SER A 143 1.11 -11.28 7.30
CA SER A 143 0.96 -12.70 7.64
C SER A 143 0.85 -13.60 6.41
N ARG A 144 0.17 -13.13 5.35
CA ARG A 144 0.06 -13.81 4.06
C ARG A 144 1.37 -13.74 3.29
N ALA A 145 2.02 -12.59 3.24
CA ALA A 145 3.33 -12.40 2.62
C ALA A 145 4.36 -13.37 3.24
N ARG A 146 4.48 -13.41 4.58
CA ARG A 146 5.40 -14.33 5.28
C ARG A 146 5.14 -15.81 5.04
N ARG A 147 3.93 -16.17 4.65
CA ARG A 147 3.56 -17.56 4.32
C ARG A 147 3.84 -17.92 2.86
N GLN A 148 3.87 -16.93 1.97
CA GLN A 148 4.02 -17.13 0.53
C GLN A 148 5.42 -16.81 0.02
N LEU A 149 6.15 -15.94 0.70
CA LEU A 149 7.49 -15.50 0.33
C LEU A 149 8.57 -16.27 1.09
N ASP A 150 9.62 -16.64 0.37
CA ASP A 150 10.86 -17.22 0.92
C ASP A 150 11.89 -16.15 1.34
N VAL A 151 11.57 -14.86 1.16
CA VAL A 151 12.42 -13.72 1.53
C VAL A 151 11.97 -13.08 2.85
N PRO A 152 12.86 -12.37 3.56
CA PRO A 152 12.46 -11.58 4.73
C PRO A 152 11.31 -10.62 4.41
N VAL A 153 10.31 -10.58 5.31
CA VAL A 153 9.17 -9.66 5.22
C VAL A 153 9.13 -8.77 6.45
N LEU A 154 9.42 -7.48 6.23
CA LEU A 154 9.31 -6.43 7.23
C LEU A 154 7.95 -5.74 7.12
N HIS A 155 7.38 -5.40 8.27
CA HIS A 155 6.13 -4.65 8.36
C HIS A 155 6.40 -3.35 9.09
N LEU A 156 6.12 -2.24 8.44
CA LEU A 156 6.28 -0.89 8.94
C LEU A 156 4.90 -0.24 9.02
N LEU A 157 4.73 0.65 10.01
CA LEU A 157 3.52 1.46 10.14
C LEU A 157 3.79 2.85 9.55
N GLU A 158 2.88 3.30 8.67
CA GLU A 158 2.94 4.62 8.06
C GLU A 158 2.86 5.71 9.11
N HIS A 159 3.59 6.81 8.89
CA HIS A 159 3.59 8.01 9.73
C HIS A 159 4.09 7.81 11.18
N GLU A 160 4.62 6.64 11.54
CA GLU A 160 5.22 6.37 12.84
C GLU A 160 6.73 6.23 12.72
N THR A 161 7.48 6.82 13.64
CA THR A 161 8.94 6.68 13.69
C THR A 161 9.37 5.27 14.14
N PHE A 162 10.60 4.85 13.83
CA PHE A 162 11.16 3.57 14.30
C PHE A 162 11.02 3.34 15.81
N GLU A 163 11.14 4.38 16.63
CA GLU A 163 10.97 4.28 18.09
C GLU A 163 9.53 3.98 18.50
N GLU A 164 8.56 4.44 17.71
CA GLU A 164 7.12 4.21 17.95
C GLU A 164 6.71 2.81 17.48
N GLN A 165 7.24 2.35 16.35
CA GLN A 165 7.03 0.98 15.86
C GLN A 165 7.49 -0.09 16.86
N GLY A 166 8.58 0.16 17.59
CA GLY A 166 9.08 -0.74 18.63
C GLY A 166 8.19 -0.83 19.89
N ARG A 167 7.27 0.13 20.11
CA ARG A 167 6.41 0.17 21.31
C ARG A 167 5.09 -0.61 21.15
N GLY A 168 4.65 -0.87 19.92
CA GLY A 168 3.38 -1.58 19.65
C GLY A 168 3.42 -3.11 19.79
N GLY A 169 4.61 -3.72 19.99
CA GLY A 169 4.78 -5.18 20.01
C GLY A 169 4.75 -5.84 21.40
N GLY A 170 4.39 -5.12 22.46
CA GLY A 170 4.63 -5.53 23.84
C GLY A 170 3.40 -5.53 24.76
N GLU A 171 2.31 -6.21 24.40
CA GLU A 171 1.25 -6.53 25.37
C GLU A 171 1.35 -8.00 25.81
N GLY A 172 2.03 -8.20 26.95
CA GLY A 172 2.22 -9.53 27.52
C GLY A 172 3.02 -9.58 28.82
N SER A 173 2.92 -8.58 29.71
CA SER A 173 3.36 -8.75 31.09
C SER A 173 2.43 -8.02 32.06
N SER A 174 1.34 -8.68 32.41
CA SER A 174 0.61 -8.51 33.66
C SER A 174 0.54 -9.89 34.31
N GLY A 175 0.89 -10.14 35.56
CA GLY A 175 1.32 -9.28 36.65
C GLY A 175 1.88 -10.18 37.78
N LEU A 176 2.53 -9.55 38.75
CA LEU A 176 2.82 -10.11 40.07
C LEU A 176 1.53 -10.21 40.89
#